data_AF-D8FIL6-F1
#
_entry.id   AF-D8FIL6-F1
#
_cell.length_a   1.000
_cell.length_b   1.000
_cell.length_c   1.000
_cell.angle_alpha   90.00
_cell.angle_beta   90.00
_cell.angle_gamma   90.00
#
_symmetry.space_group_name_H-M   'P 1'
#
loop_
_entity.id
_entity.type
_entity.pdbx_description
1 polymer ?
#
loop_
_entity_poly.entity_id
_entity_poly.type
_entity_poly.pdbx_seq_one_letter_code
_entity_poly.pdbx_strand_id
1 'polypeptide(L)'
;MRYDRENEQNGIMDFLFINLILYFKDLGKKYFDFGMAPLYNVGINSNSFIEEKLAYLVYKFGYKFYSFDGLRAYKEKFNPEWSSVYLSYTKNTWLLYSVITIFLIDIKAKENYDKNRK
;
A
#
# COMPACT_ATOMS: atom_id res chain seq x y z
N MET A 1 -6.11 1.58 8.23
CA MET A 1 -6.47 2.03 9.60
C MET A 1 -7.89 2.56 9.59
N ARG A 2 -8.57 2.50 10.73
CA ARG A 2 -9.96 2.94 10.85
C ARG A 2 -10.04 4.02 11.90
N TYR A 3 -10.74 5.07 11.54
CA TYR A 3 -11.01 6.20 12.39
C TYR A 3 -12.19 6.99 11.83
N ASP A 4 -12.84 7.77 12.69
CA ASP A 4 -13.92 8.65 12.27
C ASP A 4 -13.32 9.92 11.67
N ARG A 5 -13.56 10.14 10.37
CA ARG A 5 -13.00 11.28 9.65
C ARG A 5 -13.67 12.61 10.00
N GLU A 6 -14.91 12.58 10.49
CA GLU A 6 -15.66 13.82 10.76
C GLU A 6 -15.34 14.40 12.13
N ASN A 7 -14.95 13.56 13.09
CA ASN A 7 -14.72 13.95 14.48
C ASN A 7 -13.23 14.09 14.85
N GLU A 8 -12.30 13.89 13.90
CA GLU A 8 -10.89 13.78 14.24
C GLU A 8 -10.04 15.02 14.00
N GLN A 9 -9.08 15.19 14.91
CA GLN A 9 -7.99 16.14 14.79
C GLN A 9 -6.80 15.49 14.08
N ASN A 10 -6.05 16.30 13.33
CA ASN A 10 -4.84 15.84 12.63
C ASN A 10 -3.85 15.18 13.61
N GLY A 11 -3.35 13.98 13.27
CA GLY A 11 -2.24 13.31 14.00
C GLY A 11 -2.62 12.06 14.79
N ILE A 12 -3.89 11.67 14.84
CA ILE A 12 -4.33 10.44 15.54
C ILE A 12 -3.73 9.15 14.97
N MET A 13 -3.49 9.10 13.65
CA MET A 13 -2.78 7.99 13.04
C MET A 13 -1.33 7.91 13.53
N ASP A 14 -0.66 9.05 13.69
CA ASP A 14 0.71 9.09 14.20
C ASP A 14 0.73 8.58 15.66
N PHE A 15 -0.21 9.06 16.48
CA PHE A 15 -0.38 8.59 17.87
C PHE A 15 -0.62 7.08 17.93
N LEU A 16 -1.53 6.53 17.12
CA LEU A 16 -1.84 5.11 17.10
C LEU A 16 -0.60 4.27 16.78
N PHE A 17 0.18 4.64 15.76
CA PHE A 17 1.38 3.88 15.40
C PHE A 17 2.47 3.97 16.46
N ILE A 18 2.70 5.16 17.04
CA ILE A 18 3.68 5.30 18.12
C ILE A 18 3.33 4.35 19.26
N ASN A 19 2.07 4.33 19.69
CA ASN A 19 1.62 3.42 20.75
C ASN A 19 1.80 1.95 20.38
N LEU A 20 1.48 1.54 19.15
CA LEU A 20 1.69 0.16 18.70
C LEU A 20 3.17 -0.22 18.69
N ILE A 21 4.05 0.66 18.21
CA ILE A 21 5.50 0.41 18.17
C ILE A 21 6.04 0.26 19.59
N LEU A 22 5.66 1.16 20.52
CA LEU A 22 6.06 1.08 21.91
C LEU A 22 5.54 -0.20 22.58
N TYR A 23 4.27 -0.54 22.36
CA TYR A 23 3.69 -1.77 22.88
C TYR A 23 4.45 -3.02 22.41
N PHE A 24 4.78 -3.13 21.12
CA PHE A 24 5.54 -4.27 20.61
C PHE A 24 7.00 -4.26 21.05
N LYS A 25 7.60 -3.08 21.25
CA LYS A 25 8.93 -2.94 21.85
C LYS A 25 8.96 -3.49 23.27
N ASP A 26 7.94 -3.19 24.09
CA ASP A 26 7.83 -3.70 25.46
C ASP A 26 7.63 -5.23 25.50
N LEU A 27 7.00 -5.80 24.47
CA LEU A 27 6.93 -7.25 24.25
C LEU A 27 8.24 -7.88 23.71
N GLY A 28 9.33 -7.10 23.62
CA GLY A 28 10.63 -7.56 23.13
C GLY A 28 10.69 -7.83 21.63
N LYS A 29 9.76 -7.28 20.83
CA LYS A 29 9.79 -7.42 19.37
C LYS A 29 10.85 -6.50 18.78
N LYS A 30 11.64 -7.03 17.83
CA LYS A 30 12.72 -6.30 17.15
C LYS A 30 12.24 -5.53 15.91
N TYR A 31 11.15 -5.99 15.30
CA TYR A 31 10.64 -5.46 14.05
C TYR A 31 9.15 -5.18 14.17
N PHE A 32 8.71 -4.10 13.54
CA PHE A 32 7.31 -3.73 13.37
C PHE A 32 7.05 -3.50 11.88
N ASP A 33 6.15 -4.27 11.30
CA ASP A 33 5.81 -4.16 9.87
C ASP A 33 4.69 -3.13 9.67
N PHE A 34 5.00 -2.03 8.98
CA PHE A 34 4.04 -0.98 8.59
C PHE A 34 3.18 -1.37 7.38
N GLY A 35 3.44 -2.53 6.79
CA GLY A 35 2.90 -3.00 5.53
C GLY A 35 3.56 -2.34 4.32
N MET A 36 3.19 -2.80 3.13
CA MET A 36 3.71 -2.31 1.86
C MET A 36 3.27 -0.86 1.58
N ALA A 37 4.14 -0.08 0.93
CA ALA A 37 3.75 1.12 0.18
C ALA A 37 3.82 0.77 -1.31
N PRO A 38 2.71 0.35 -1.93
CA PRO A 38 2.75 -0.25 -3.27
C PRO A 38 3.28 0.72 -4.32
N LEU A 39 3.99 0.17 -5.30
CA LEU A 39 4.35 0.83 -6.56
C LEU A 39 5.19 2.10 -6.46
N TYR A 40 5.71 2.42 -5.28
CA TYR A 40 6.74 3.43 -5.18
C TYR A 40 7.93 2.98 -6.04
N ASN A 41 8.28 3.79 -7.03
CA ASN A 41 9.31 3.54 -8.05
C ASN A 41 8.94 2.68 -9.27
N VAL A 42 7.70 2.17 -9.40
CA VAL A 42 7.30 1.42 -10.60
C VAL A 42 6.98 2.38 -11.75
N GLY A 43 7.65 2.22 -12.90
CA GLY A 43 7.42 3.02 -14.11
C GLY A 43 8.03 4.42 -14.12
N ILE A 44 8.81 4.80 -13.09
CA ILE A 44 9.44 6.13 -12.96
C ILE A 44 10.74 6.22 -13.75
N ASN A 45 11.40 5.08 -14.03
CA ASN A 45 12.63 5.08 -14.82
C ASN A 45 12.31 5.34 -16.31
N SER A 46 13.12 6.18 -16.96
CA SER A 46 12.99 6.46 -18.41
C SER A 46 13.07 5.19 -19.26
N ASN A 47 13.86 4.21 -18.80
CA ASN A 47 14.05 2.90 -19.43
C ASN A 47 13.01 1.84 -19.03
N SER A 48 11.98 2.18 -18.23
CA SER A 48 10.91 1.24 -17.91
C SER A 48 10.12 0.86 -19.15
N PHE A 49 9.81 -0.44 -19.27
CA PHE A 49 8.98 -0.99 -20.33
C PHE A 49 7.59 -0.32 -20.35
N ILE A 50 6.96 -0.26 -21.53
CA ILE A 50 5.66 0.41 -21.71
C ILE A 50 4.59 -0.24 -20.81
N GLU A 51 4.70 -1.55 -20.59
CA GLU A 51 3.84 -2.33 -19.70
C GLU A 51 3.97 -1.91 -18.24
N GLU A 52 5.16 -1.53 -17.77
CA GLU A 52 5.35 -1.04 -16.39
C GLU A 52 4.72 0.34 -16.18
N LYS A 53 4.84 1.22 -17.19
CA LYS A 53 4.21 2.55 -17.17
C LYS A 53 2.68 2.43 -17.16
N LEU A 54 2.12 1.51 -17.94
CA LEU A 54 0.69 1.22 -17.94
C LEU A 54 0.22 0.58 -16.62
N ALA A 55 1.00 -0.31 -16.00
CA ALA A 55 0.68 -0.87 -14.69
C ALA A 55 0.64 0.20 -13.59
N TYR A 56 1.60 1.14 -13.61
CA TYR A 56 1.59 2.31 -12.73
C TYR A 56 0.33 3.16 -12.90
N LEU A 57 -0.11 3.39 -14.15
CA LEU A 57 -1.33 4.16 -14.44
C LEU A 57 -2.60 3.47 -13.92
N VAL A 58 -2.76 2.16 -14.16
CA VAL A 58 -3.93 1.39 -13.68
C VAL A 58 -4.09 1.55 -12.16
N TYR A 59 -3.01 1.43 -11.41
CA TYR A 59 -3.05 1.55 -9.96
C TYR A 59 -3.18 3.00 -9.47
N LYS A 60 -2.47 3.96 -10.09
CA LYS A 60 -2.53 5.38 -9.72
C LYS A 60 -3.94 5.95 -9.86
N PHE A 61 -4.66 5.56 -10.92
CA PHE A 61 -6.03 6.02 -11.17
C PHE A 61 -7.09 5.11 -10.55
N GLY A 62 -6.76 3.86 -10.20
CA GLY A 62 -7.67 2.90 -9.60
C GLY A 62 -7.99 3.12 -8.11
N TYR A 63 -7.03 3.66 -7.33
CA TYR A 63 -7.24 3.93 -5.90
C TYR A 63 -7.46 5.43 -5.64
N LYS A 64 -8.71 5.80 -5.32
CA LYS A 64 -9.12 7.18 -5.01
C LYS A 64 -8.69 7.67 -3.62
N PHE A 65 -8.19 6.79 -2.75
CA PHE A 65 -7.85 7.11 -1.36
C PHE A 65 -6.34 6.95 -1.14
N TYR A 66 -5.67 8.10 -1.01
CA TYR A 66 -4.23 8.30 -0.83
C TYR A 66 -3.40 7.88 -2.05
N SER A 67 -2.73 8.87 -2.66
CA SER A 67 -1.64 8.58 -3.59
C SER A 67 -0.58 7.74 -2.84
N PHE A 68 -0.03 6.72 -3.50
CA PHE A 68 1.01 5.86 -2.92
C PHE A 68 2.20 6.66 -2.38
N ASP A 69 2.48 7.80 -3.01
CA ASP A 69 3.48 8.78 -2.59
C ASP A 69 3.19 9.32 -1.18
N GLY A 70 1.93 9.65 -0.87
CA GLY A 70 1.51 10.11 0.45
C GLY A 70 1.60 9.02 1.51
N LEU A 71 1.28 7.77 1.14
CA LEU A 71 1.39 6.63 2.06
C LEU A 71 2.85 6.31 2.39
N ARG A 72 3.75 6.36 1.41
CA ARG A 72 5.19 6.21 1.66
C ARG A 72 5.72 7.36 2.49
N ALA A 73 5.44 8.62 2.11
CA ALA A 73 5.89 9.79 2.85
C ALA A 73 5.40 9.77 4.31
N TYR A 74 4.18 9.28 4.54
CA TYR A 74 3.66 9.08 5.89
C TYR A 74 4.50 8.05 6.68
N LYS A 75 4.80 6.89 6.08
CA LYS A 75 5.59 5.85 6.74
C LYS A 75 7.04 6.28 6.99
N GLU A 76 7.58 7.12 6.11
CA GLU A 76 8.94 7.67 6.23
C GLU A 76 9.16 8.42 7.56
N LYS A 77 8.11 9.01 8.14
CA LYS A 77 8.17 9.69 9.45
C LYS A 77 8.74 8.81 10.57
N PHE A 78 8.60 7.50 10.46
CA PHE A 78 9.06 6.53 11.46
C PHE A 78 10.45 5.95 11.16
N ASN A 79 11.12 6.46 10.12
CA ASN A 79 12.42 5.99 9.64
C ASN A 79 12.50 4.46 9.45
N PRO A 80 11.59 3.86 8.65
CA PRO A 80 11.56 2.41 8.45
C PRO A 80 12.70 1.93 7.55
N GLU A 81 13.09 0.67 7.72
CA GLU A 81 13.94 -0.01 6.73
C GLU A 81 13.08 -0.48 5.55
N TRP A 82 13.35 0.05 4.36
CA TRP A 82 12.60 -0.30 3.15
C TRP A 82 13.11 -1.60 2.54
N SER A 83 12.20 -2.55 2.33
CA SER A 83 12.46 -3.79 1.58
C SER A 83 11.66 -3.80 0.28
N SER A 84 12.29 -4.25 -0.81
CA SER A 84 11.66 -4.37 -2.13
C SER A 84 10.70 -5.56 -2.18
N VAL A 85 9.49 -5.34 -2.70
CA VAL A 85 8.49 -6.38 -2.93
C VAL A 85 8.31 -6.56 -4.44
N TYR A 86 8.33 -7.81 -4.91
CA TYR A 86 8.27 -8.15 -6.32
C TYR A 86 7.06 -9.02 -6.64
N LEU A 87 6.49 -8.81 -7.83
CA LEU A 87 5.47 -9.69 -8.39
C LEU A 87 6.13 -10.76 -9.27
N SER A 88 5.93 -12.03 -8.91
CA SER A 88 6.31 -13.15 -9.78
C SER A 88 5.16 -13.48 -10.73
N TYR A 89 5.45 -13.55 -12.03
CA TYR A 89 4.49 -13.92 -13.07
C TYR A 89 5.18 -14.75 -14.16
N THR A 90 4.40 -15.54 -14.90
CA THR A 90 4.97 -16.41 -15.93
C THR A 90 5.42 -15.60 -17.15
N LYS A 91 6.51 -16.02 -17.83
CA LYS A 91 7.00 -15.34 -19.04
C LYS A 91 5.95 -15.25 -20.16
N ASN A 92 5.00 -16.18 -20.18
CA ASN A 92 3.98 -16.26 -21.23
C ASN A 92 2.73 -15.43 -20.94
N THR A 93 2.61 -14.84 -19.75
CA THR A 93 1.51 -13.95 -19.37
C THR A 93 1.95 -12.50 -19.47
N TRP A 94 1.10 -11.65 -20.06
CA TRP A 94 1.36 -10.22 -20.11
C TRP A 94 1.32 -9.64 -18.69
N LEU A 95 2.34 -8.85 -18.32
CA LEU A 95 2.43 -8.19 -17.02
C LEU A 95 1.14 -7.42 -16.67
N LEU A 96 0.59 -6.72 -17.66
CA LEU A 96 -0.64 -5.95 -17.51
C LEU A 96 -1.84 -6.81 -17.13
N TYR A 97 -1.95 -8.01 -17.71
CA TYR A 97 -3.02 -8.92 -17.36
C TYR A 97 -2.91 -9.32 -15.88
N SER A 98 -1.72 -9.70 -15.40
CA SER A 98 -1.49 -10.04 -14.00
C SER A 98 -1.83 -8.88 -13.05
N VAL A 99 -1.39 -7.66 -13.39
CA VAL A 99 -1.65 -6.44 -12.61
C VAL A 99 -3.15 -6.13 -12.55
N ILE A 100 -3.87 -6.22 -13.68
CA ILE A 100 -5.32 -5.99 -13.72
C ILE A 100 -6.07 -7.06 -12.94
N THR A 101 -5.68 -8.34 -13.06
CA THR A 101 -6.31 -9.42 -12.30
C THR A 101 -6.16 -9.22 -10.81
N ILE A 102 -4.96 -8.87 -10.33
CA ILE A 102 -4.73 -8.56 -8.90
C ILE A 102 -5.60 -7.38 -8.48
N PHE A 103 -5.63 -6.31 -9.27
CA PHE A 103 -6.45 -5.15 -9.00
C PHE A 103 -7.95 -5.47 -8.89
N LEU A 104 -8.49 -6.28 -9.80
CA LEU A 104 -9.89 -6.71 -9.76
C LEU A 104 -10.20 -7.59 -8.54
N ILE A 105 -9.27 -8.47 -8.16
CA ILE A 105 -9.39 -9.29 -6.95
C ILE A 105 -9.41 -8.40 -5.71
N ASP A 106 -8.53 -7.39 -5.64
CA ASP A 106 -8.48 -6.43 -4.52
C ASP A 106 -9.77 -5.63 -4.40
N ILE A 107 -10.35 -5.17 -5.51
CA ILE A 107 -11.66 -4.50 -5.52
C ILE A 107 -12.75 -5.44 -4.98
N LYS A 108 -12.82 -6.67 -5.50
CA LYS A 108 -13.83 -7.64 -5.10
C LYS A 108 -13.69 -8.05 -3.64
N ALA A 109 -12.47 -8.18 -3.14
CA ALA A 109 -12.19 -8.46 -1.74
C ALA A 109 -12.70 -7.32 -0.84
N LYS A 110 -12.52 -6.06 -1.26
CA LYS A 110 -13.08 -4.90 -0.57
C LYS A 110 -14.61 -4.89 -0.56
N GLU A 111 -15.26 -5.16 -1.70
CA GLU A 111 -16.72 -5.21 -1.79
C GLU A 111 -17.32 -6.30 -0.88
N ASN A 112 -16.72 -7.49 -0.87
CA ASN A 112 -17.14 -8.58 0.01
C ASN A 112 -16.94 -8.22 1.49
N TYR A 113 -15.84 -7.56 1.81
CA TYR A 113 -15.57 -7.07 3.17
C TYR A 113 -16.66 -6.10 3.64
N ASP A 114 -17.06 -5.15 2.78
CA ASP A 114 -18.09 -4.16 3.11
C ASP A 114 -19.49 -4.78 3.17
N LYS A 115 -19.78 -5.80 2.36
CA LYS A 115 -21.07 -6.50 2.34
C LYS A 115 -21.32 -7.37 3.58
N ASN A 116 -20.30 -8.08 4.07
CA ASN A 116 -20.38 -8.91 5.28
C ASN A 116 -20.47 -8.09 6.58
N ARG A 117 -20.49 -6.76 6.47
CA ARG A 117 -20.52 -5.81 7.57
C ARG A 117 -21.89 -5.17 7.78
N LYS A 118 -22.84 -5.42 6.86
CA LYS A 118 -24.27 -5.09 7.01
C LYS A 118 -25.02 -6.31 7.49
#